data_AF-A0A1M3Q1G0-F1
#
_entry.id   AF-A0A1M3Q1G0-F1
#
_cell.length_a   1.000
_cell.length_b   1.000
_cell.length_c   1.000
_cell.angle_alpha   90.00
_cell.angle_beta   90.00
_cell.angle_gamma   90.00
#
_symmetry.space_group_name_H-M   'P 1'
#
loop_
_entity.id
_entity.type
_entity.pdbx_description
1 polymer ?
#
loop_
_entity_poly.entity_id
_entity_poly.type
_entity_poly.pdbx_seq_one_letter_code
_entity_poly.pdbx_strand_id
1 'polypeptide(L)'
;MIAIHWFGPFKSLDDARQSAKEELGSGLYMCTGRVKSQRSVQLQYIGIGGTVHTRLVNSHHKLSEVTDSRQIWLGQPSSAEPSGKKLKMTQATLDYAEWLHAHFLKLPLNEKKTRKPPERPVTVLNRWFKTNYETPYRNRPHPDWPDLVDYPWFDDMPTRLVWFGGKQRLLPSPSYRVL
;
A
#
# COMPACT_ATOMS: atom_id res chain seq x y z
N MET A 1 10.53 -2.97 -10.56
CA MET A 1 9.87 -2.03 -9.63
C MET A 1 8.38 -2.32 -9.61
N ILE A 2 7.77 -2.28 -8.44
CA ILE A 2 6.32 -2.46 -8.23
C ILE A 2 5.73 -1.11 -7.87
N ALA A 3 4.92 -0.53 -8.74
CA ALA A 3 4.20 0.69 -8.41
C ALA A 3 2.85 0.32 -7.78
N ILE A 4 2.47 0.99 -6.70
CA ILE A 4 1.19 0.79 -6.01
C ILE A 4 0.50 2.15 -5.87
N HIS A 5 -0.73 2.22 -6.37
CA HIS A 5 -1.64 3.32 -6.12
C HIS A 5 -2.52 2.95 -4.93
N TRP A 6 -2.43 3.74 -3.88
CA TRP A 6 -3.19 3.58 -2.65
C TRP A 6 -4.38 4.53 -2.64
N PHE A 7 -5.58 4.00 -2.46
CA PHE A 7 -6.84 4.74 -2.45
C PHE A 7 -7.43 4.74 -1.04
N GLY A 8 -7.76 5.92 -0.53
CA GLY A 8 -8.30 6.04 0.82
C GLY A 8 -8.20 7.44 1.43
N PRO A 9 -8.31 7.55 2.76
CA PRO A 9 -8.69 6.46 3.68
C PRO A 9 -10.20 6.18 3.62
N PHE A 10 -10.57 4.90 3.60
CA PHE A 10 -11.94 4.47 3.91
C PHE A 10 -12.09 4.33 5.42
N LYS A 11 -13.21 4.83 5.98
CA LYS A 11 -13.44 4.87 7.43
C LYS A 11 -14.09 3.59 7.98
N SER A 12 -14.70 2.79 7.11
CA SER A 12 -15.32 1.52 7.47
C SER A 12 -14.82 0.38 6.57
N LEU A 13 -14.93 -0.85 7.06
CA LEU A 13 -14.64 -2.03 6.23
C LEU A 13 -15.68 -2.20 5.14
N ASP A 14 -16.93 -1.80 5.37
CA ASP A 14 -18.01 -1.92 4.39
C ASP A 14 -17.81 -0.97 3.20
N ASP A 15 -17.42 0.29 3.44
CA ASP A 15 -17.10 1.24 2.35
C ASP A 15 -15.91 0.76 1.53
N ALA A 16 -14.85 0.29 2.21
CA ALA A 16 -13.67 -0.25 1.55
C ALA A 16 -14.00 -1.52 0.75
N ARG A 17 -14.87 -2.38 1.31
CA ARG A 17 -15.32 -3.62 0.66
C ARG A 17 -16.12 -3.32 -0.60
N GLN A 18 -17.08 -2.40 -0.52
CA GLN A 18 -17.89 -2.01 -1.67
C GLN A 18 -17.01 -1.42 -2.77
N SER A 19 -16.13 -0.48 -2.42
CA SER A 19 -15.21 0.11 -3.39
C SER A 19 -14.26 -0.93 -4.00
N ALA A 20 -13.72 -1.86 -3.20
CA ALA A 20 -12.89 -2.94 -3.72
C ALA A 20 -13.66 -3.87 -4.66
N LYS A 21 -14.95 -4.13 -4.41
CA LYS A 21 -15.77 -4.97 -5.27
C LYS A 21 -15.93 -4.38 -6.68
N GLU A 22 -16.01 -3.05 -6.77
CA GLU A 22 -16.20 -2.32 -8.02
C GLU A 22 -14.87 -2.08 -8.75
N GLU A 23 -13.85 -1.61 -8.02
CA GLU A 23 -12.64 -1.05 -8.61
C GLU A 23 -11.40 -1.95 -8.50
N LEU A 24 -11.42 -2.94 -7.59
CA LEU A 24 -10.22 -3.71 -7.23
C LEU A 24 -10.45 -5.22 -7.15
N GLY A 25 -10.11 -5.93 -8.23
CA GLY A 25 -10.03 -7.39 -8.25
C GLY A 25 -8.93 -7.91 -7.31
N SER A 26 -7.71 -8.08 -7.85
CA SER A 26 -6.54 -8.49 -7.08
C SER A 26 -5.71 -7.28 -6.66
N GLY A 27 -5.23 -7.27 -5.42
CA GLY A 27 -4.49 -6.13 -4.89
C GLY A 27 -4.06 -6.29 -3.44
N LEU A 28 -3.72 -5.15 -2.84
CA LEU A 28 -3.32 -5.00 -1.45
C LEU A 28 -4.38 -4.23 -0.66
N TYR A 29 -4.32 -4.33 0.66
CA TYR A 29 -5.00 -3.43 1.57
C TYR A 29 -4.12 -3.15 2.78
N MET A 30 -4.10 -1.90 3.23
CA MET A 30 -3.40 -1.46 4.44
C MET A 30 -4.43 -1.01 5.46
N CYS A 31 -4.27 -1.47 6.69
CA CYS A 31 -5.03 -1.02 7.85
C CYS A 31 -4.14 -0.14 8.73
N THR A 32 -4.65 1.03 9.06
CA THR A 32 -4.03 1.96 10.00
C THR A 32 -5.00 2.25 11.14
N GLY A 33 -4.50 2.63 12.30
CA GLY A 33 -5.32 2.90 13.48
C GLY A 33 -4.59 2.56 14.76
N ARG A 34 -5.35 2.26 15.81
CA ARG A 34 -4.84 1.82 17.11
C ARG A 34 -5.38 0.45 17.47
N VAL A 35 -4.50 -0.41 17.99
CA VAL A 35 -4.91 -1.60 18.76
C VAL A 35 -4.97 -1.28 20.25
N LYS A 36 -5.46 -2.21 21.06
CA LYS A 36 -5.55 -2.05 22.52
C LYS A 36 -4.22 -1.59 23.11
N SER A 37 -4.28 -0.60 24.01
CA SER A 37 -3.13 -0.03 24.74
C SER A 37 -2.15 0.83 23.92
N GLN A 38 -2.34 1.00 22.61
CA GLN A 38 -1.53 1.93 21.82
C GLN A 38 -2.00 3.37 21.99
N ARG A 39 -1.05 4.30 22.13
CA ARG A 39 -1.33 5.74 22.30
C ARG A 39 -1.38 6.52 20.99
N SER A 40 -0.64 6.09 19.98
CA SER A 40 -0.57 6.74 18.67
C SER A 40 -1.16 5.87 17.57
N VAL A 41 -1.73 6.51 16.54
CA VAL A 41 -2.09 5.81 15.29
C VAL A 41 -0.83 5.28 14.63
N GLN A 42 -0.89 4.06 14.12
CA GLN A 42 0.22 3.41 13.40
C GLN A 42 -0.30 2.72 12.15
N LEU A 43 0.62 2.39 11.24
CA LEU A 43 0.39 1.37 10.22
C LEU A 43 0.35 0.01 10.92
N GLN A 44 -0.78 -0.69 10.85
CA GLN A 44 -1.01 -1.89 11.66
C GLN A 44 -0.77 -3.17 10.89
N TYR A 45 -1.36 -3.24 9.70
CA TYR A 45 -1.46 -4.47 8.94
C TYR A 45 -1.51 -4.19 7.45
N ILE A 46 -0.78 -4.98 6.66
CA ILE A 46 -0.96 -5.07 5.23
C ILE A 46 -1.37 -6.50 4.87
N GLY A 47 -2.27 -6.64 3.90
CA GLY A 47 -2.61 -7.93 3.33
C GLY A 47 -2.84 -7.83 1.83
N ILE A 48 -2.97 -8.99 1.21
CA ILE A 48 -3.28 -9.13 -0.21
C ILE A 48 -4.50 -10.01 -0.43
N GLY A 49 -5.09 -9.93 -1.61
CA GLY A 49 -6.13 -10.85 -2.03
C GLY A 49 -6.26 -10.91 -3.54
N GLY A 50 -6.53 -12.12 -4.07
CA GLY A 50 -6.96 -12.28 -5.47
C GLY A 50 -8.34 -11.66 -5.74
N THR A 51 -9.14 -11.53 -4.68
CA THR A 51 -10.43 -10.82 -4.64
C THR A 51 -10.49 -10.02 -3.34
N VAL A 52 -9.95 -8.80 -3.34
CA VAL A 52 -9.69 -8.02 -2.11
C VAL A 52 -10.93 -7.82 -1.24
N HIS A 53 -12.08 -7.54 -1.85
CA HIS A 53 -13.33 -7.29 -1.12
C HIS A 53 -13.76 -8.46 -0.21
N THR A 54 -13.37 -9.70 -0.52
CA THR A 54 -13.71 -10.87 0.32
C THR A 54 -12.91 -10.93 1.62
N ARG A 55 -11.78 -10.18 1.70
CA ARG A 55 -10.94 -10.08 2.89
C ARG A 55 -11.36 -8.95 3.82
N LEU A 56 -12.09 -7.96 3.31
CA LEU A 56 -12.49 -6.75 4.05
C LEU A 56 -13.78 -6.98 4.85
N VAL A 57 -13.70 -7.86 5.85
CA VAL A 57 -14.84 -8.27 6.68
C VAL A 57 -14.51 -8.14 8.16
N ASN A 58 -15.52 -7.90 9.00
CA ASN A 58 -15.33 -7.72 10.45
C ASN A 58 -14.74 -8.96 11.15
N SER A 59 -14.98 -10.16 10.59
CA SER A 59 -14.40 -11.42 11.10
C SER A 59 -12.93 -11.61 10.73
N HIS A 60 -12.31 -10.68 9.99
CA HIS A 60 -10.89 -10.78 9.67
C HIS A 60 -10.05 -10.55 10.93
N HIS A 61 -9.51 -11.64 11.49
CA HIS A 61 -8.76 -11.65 12.76
C HIS A 61 -7.81 -10.45 12.94
N LYS A 62 -6.90 -10.16 12.01
CA LYS A 62 -6.00 -8.98 12.14
C LYS A 62 -6.69 -7.61 12.03
N LEU A 63 -7.70 -7.43 11.19
CA LEU A 63 -8.39 -6.14 11.03
C LEU A 63 -9.31 -5.84 12.22
N SER A 64 -9.81 -6.90 12.87
CA SER A 64 -10.63 -6.80 14.09
C SER A 64 -9.84 -6.34 15.31
N GLU A 65 -8.52 -6.54 15.33
CA GLU A 65 -7.64 -6.07 16.41
C GLU A 65 -7.49 -4.54 16.42
N VAL A 66 -7.72 -3.87 15.28
CA VAL A 66 -7.67 -2.40 15.15
C VAL A 66 -9.04 -1.82 15.49
N THR A 67 -9.24 -1.46 16.75
CA THR A 67 -10.55 -1.09 17.31
C THR A 67 -10.82 0.41 17.33
N ASP A 68 -9.79 1.25 17.14
CA ASP A 68 -9.92 2.71 17.22
C ASP A 68 -9.20 3.41 16.06
N SER A 69 -9.84 4.46 15.54
CA SER A 69 -9.36 5.28 14.43
C SER A 69 -8.96 4.45 13.21
N ARG A 70 -9.66 3.33 13.00
CA ARG A 70 -9.39 2.40 11.92
C ARG A 70 -9.63 3.08 10.57
N GLN A 71 -8.62 3.04 9.73
CA GLN A 71 -8.70 3.50 8.34
C GLN A 71 -8.13 2.42 7.43
N ILE A 72 -8.80 2.21 6.30
CA ILE A 72 -8.41 1.24 5.29
C ILE A 72 -7.94 1.97 4.04
N TRP A 73 -6.86 1.50 3.46
CA TRP A 73 -6.35 1.93 2.17
C TRP A 73 -6.31 0.74 1.22
N LEU A 74 -6.82 0.91 0.01
CA LEU A 74 -6.83 -0.12 -1.02
C LEU A 74 -5.65 0.12 -1.97
N GLY A 75 -4.81 -0.90 -2.16
CA GLY A 75 -3.61 -0.82 -2.99
C GLY A 75 -3.81 -1.52 -4.32
N GLN A 76 -3.89 -0.75 -5.40
CA GLN A 76 -3.88 -1.28 -6.76
C GLN A 76 -2.47 -1.24 -7.33
N PRO A 77 -1.90 -2.39 -7.73
CA PRO A 77 -0.65 -2.38 -8.46
C PRO A 77 -0.82 -1.70 -9.82
N SER A 78 0.08 -0.78 -10.16
CA SER A 78 -0.03 0.07 -11.35
C SER A 78 1.14 -0.07 -12.33
N SER A 79 2.00 -1.08 -12.16
CA SER A 79 3.20 -1.23 -13.01
C SER A 79 2.81 -1.39 -14.49
N ALA A 80 2.94 -0.30 -15.23
CA ALA A 80 2.85 -0.24 -16.68
C ALA A 80 4.27 -0.25 -17.25
N GLU A 81 4.50 -1.06 -18.29
CA GLU A 81 5.61 -0.77 -19.19
C GLU A 81 5.33 0.54 -19.95
N PRO A 82 6.37 1.23 -20.48
CA PRO A 82 6.21 2.38 -21.38
C PRO A 82 5.26 2.11 -22.56
N SER A 83 5.02 0.84 -22.89
CA SER A 83 4.25 0.35 -24.03
C SER A 83 2.73 0.24 -23.81
N GLY A 84 2.19 0.72 -22.69
CA GLY A 84 0.73 0.74 -22.45
C GLY A 84 0.06 -0.61 -22.20
N LYS A 85 0.82 -1.72 -22.22
CA LYS A 85 0.33 -3.04 -21.80
C LYS A 85 0.34 -3.10 -20.28
N LYS A 86 -0.85 -3.19 -19.67
CA LYS A 86 -0.99 -3.57 -18.25
C LYS A 86 -0.32 -4.93 -18.07
N LEU A 87 0.81 -4.98 -17.37
CA LEU A 87 1.43 -6.24 -17.03
C LEU A 87 0.40 -7.05 -16.22
N LYS A 88 0.17 -8.32 -16.57
CA LYS A 88 -0.58 -9.22 -15.68
C LYS A 88 0.22 -9.31 -14.38
N MET A 89 -0.21 -8.55 -13.38
CA MET A 89 0.39 -8.57 -12.06
C MET A 89 0.25 -9.97 -11.49
N THR A 90 1.38 -10.58 -11.17
CA THR A 90 1.41 -11.95 -10.65
C THR A 90 1.16 -11.94 -9.15
N GLN A 91 0.68 -13.07 -8.62
CA GLN A 91 0.57 -13.27 -7.17
C GLN A 91 1.92 -13.01 -6.48
N ALA A 92 3.03 -13.44 -7.08
CA ALA A 92 4.37 -13.19 -6.57
C ALA A 92 4.70 -11.69 -6.44
N THR A 93 4.23 -10.85 -7.36
CA THR A 93 4.39 -9.39 -7.28
C THR A 93 3.67 -8.82 -6.07
N LEU A 94 2.44 -9.27 -5.80
CA LEU A 94 1.68 -8.88 -4.62
C LEU A 94 2.36 -9.35 -3.32
N ASP A 95 2.84 -10.60 -3.30
CA ASP A 95 3.53 -11.19 -2.15
C ASP A 95 4.78 -10.37 -1.79
N TYR A 96 5.60 -10.00 -2.78
CA TYR A 96 6.77 -9.17 -2.56
C TYR A 96 6.42 -7.77 -2.06
N ALA A 97 5.42 -7.12 -2.66
CA ALA A 97 4.97 -5.81 -2.21
C ALA A 97 4.46 -5.83 -0.76
N GLU A 98 3.69 -6.85 -0.39
CA GLU A 98 3.20 -7.05 0.98
C GLU A 98 4.36 -7.28 1.95
N TRP A 99 5.27 -8.17 1.59
CA TRP A 99 6.41 -8.53 2.42
C TRP A 99 7.33 -7.34 2.67
N LEU A 100 7.62 -6.54 1.63
CA LEU A 100 8.45 -5.34 1.76
C LEU A 100 7.86 -4.34 2.77
N HIS A 101 6.57 -4.05 2.65
CA HIS A 101 5.86 -3.16 3.57
C HIS A 101 5.85 -3.72 4.98
N ALA A 102 5.43 -4.98 5.14
CA ALA A 102 5.40 -5.63 6.45
C ALA A 102 6.77 -5.60 7.12
N HIS A 103 7.82 -5.95 6.40
CA HIS A 103 9.17 -6.09 6.94
C HIS A 103 9.81 -4.75 7.29
N PHE A 104 9.83 -3.80 6.37
CA PHE A 104 10.56 -2.55 6.56
C PHE A 104 9.77 -1.50 7.33
N LEU A 105 8.43 -1.53 7.28
CA LEU A 105 7.59 -0.65 8.10
C LEU A 105 7.27 -1.26 9.46
N LYS A 106 7.76 -2.47 9.74
CA LYS A 106 7.61 -3.18 11.02
C LYS A 106 6.14 -3.25 11.47
N LEU A 107 5.25 -3.60 10.54
CA LEU A 107 3.81 -3.62 10.79
C LEU A 107 3.45 -4.60 11.91
N PRO A 108 2.88 -4.14 13.04
CA PRO A 108 2.68 -4.95 14.25
C PRO A 108 1.91 -6.24 14.03
N LEU A 109 0.92 -6.23 13.14
CA LEU A 109 0.01 -7.37 12.93
C LEU A 109 0.48 -8.33 11.82
N ASN A 110 1.63 -8.07 11.17
CA ASN A 110 2.25 -8.94 10.17
C ASN A 110 3.41 -9.79 10.75
N GLU A 111 3.26 -10.30 11.97
CA GLU A 111 4.30 -10.94 12.81
C GLU A 111 5.26 -11.93 12.10
N LYS A 112 4.78 -12.67 11.09
CA LYS A 112 5.64 -13.60 10.33
C LYS A 112 6.52 -12.89 9.31
N LYS A 113 5.96 -11.91 8.58
CA LYS A 113 6.63 -11.19 7.49
C LYS A 113 7.58 -10.10 8.00
N THR A 114 7.51 -9.75 9.29
CA THR A 114 8.46 -8.83 9.93
C THR A 114 9.82 -9.45 10.25
N ARG A 115 9.92 -10.79 10.29
CA ARG A 115 11.11 -11.51 10.82
C ARG A 115 12.32 -11.49 9.89
N LYS A 116 12.11 -11.74 8.60
CA LYS A 116 13.17 -11.79 7.60
C LYS A 116 12.83 -10.89 6.41
N PRO A 117 13.81 -10.21 5.80
CA PRO A 117 13.57 -9.49 4.57
C PRO A 117 13.29 -10.47 3.42
N PRO A 118 12.75 -9.99 2.29
CA PRO A 118 12.57 -10.81 1.10
C PRO A 118 13.87 -11.43 0.59
N GLU A 119 13.75 -12.54 -0.12
CA GLU A 119 14.90 -13.31 -0.67
C GLU A 119 15.45 -12.73 -1.98
N ARG A 120 14.86 -11.64 -2.48
CA ARG A 120 15.22 -11.02 -3.76
C ARG A 120 15.16 -9.50 -3.66
N PRO A 121 15.92 -8.79 -4.50
CA PRO A 121 15.84 -7.34 -4.58
C PRO A 121 14.48 -6.93 -5.12
N VAL A 122 13.84 -5.99 -4.44
CA VAL A 122 12.53 -5.48 -4.83
C VAL A 122 12.42 -4.01 -4.45
N THR A 123 12.00 -3.21 -5.42
CA THR A 123 11.68 -1.80 -5.24
C THR A 123 10.17 -1.60 -5.33
N VAL A 124 9.58 -0.92 -4.36
CA VAL A 124 8.18 -0.52 -4.32
C VAL A 124 8.06 1.00 -4.35
N LEU A 125 7.20 1.52 -5.22
CA LEU A 125 6.84 2.93 -5.31
C LEU A 125 5.36 3.10 -4.89
N ASN A 126 5.13 3.84 -3.82
CA ASN A 126 3.82 4.18 -3.30
C ASN A 126 3.36 5.54 -3.81
N ARG A 127 2.10 5.62 -4.24
CA ARG A 127 1.41 6.86 -4.59
C ARG A 127 0.04 6.83 -3.96
N TRP A 128 -0.44 7.99 -3.50
CA TRP A 128 -1.70 8.06 -2.78
C TRP A 128 -2.72 8.88 -3.54
N PHE A 129 -3.97 8.41 -3.50
CA PHE A 129 -5.13 8.99 -4.16
C PHE A 129 -6.31 9.01 -3.17
N LYS A 130 -7.26 9.89 -3.44
CA LYS A 130 -8.55 9.91 -2.75
C LYS A 130 -9.38 8.69 -3.13
N THR A 131 -10.49 8.48 -2.44
CA THR A 131 -11.43 7.37 -2.67
C THR A 131 -12.15 7.42 -4.03
N ASN A 132 -11.96 8.48 -4.81
CA ASN A 132 -12.49 8.62 -6.18
C ASN A 132 -11.55 8.09 -7.27
N TYR A 133 -10.44 7.45 -6.90
CA TYR A 133 -9.46 6.84 -7.81
C TYR A 133 -8.74 7.77 -8.80
N GLU A 134 -9.07 9.05 -8.80
CA GLU A 134 -8.55 10.03 -9.75
C GLU A 134 -7.70 11.09 -9.06
N THR A 135 -8.16 11.60 -7.92
CA THR A 135 -7.56 12.78 -7.29
C THR A 135 -6.34 12.39 -6.45
N PRO A 136 -5.13 12.92 -6.76
CA PRO A 136 -3.95 12.66 -5.94
C PRO A 136 -4.13 13.17 -4.51
N TYR A 137 -3.69 12.36 -3.55
CA TYR A 137 -3.67 12.73 -2.16
C TYR A 137 -2.40 13.53 -1.88
N ARG A 138 -2.53 14.82 -1.59
CA ARG A 138 -1.40 15.76 -1.50
C ARG A 138 -0.44 15.49 -0.33
N ASN A 139 -0.98 15.06 0.81
CA ASN A 139 -0.20 14.78 2.01
C ASN A 139 -0.10 13.27 2.21
N ARG A 140 1.07 12.75 2.56
CA ARG A 140 1.20 11.32 2.88
C ARG A 140 0.21 10.92 3.98
N PRO A 141 -0.43 9.73 3.91
CA PRO A 141 -1.39 9.28 4.92
C PRO A 141 -0.83 9.10 6.33
N HIS A 142 0.46 8.74 6.42
CA HIS A 142 1.13 8.44 7.67
C HIS A 142 2.62 8.76 7.55
N PRO A 143 3.27 9.42 8.52
CA PRO A 143 4.68 9.80 8.41
C PRO A 143 5.61 8.62 8.12
N ASP A 144 5.33 7.44 8.69
CA ASP A 144 6.14 6.23 8.52
C ASP A 144 5.85 5.44 7.23
N TRP A 145 5.04 5.96 6.29
CA TRP A 145 4.71 5.26 5.04
C TRP A 145 5.46 5.83 3.83
N PRO A 146 6.70 5.38 3.53
CA PRO A 146 7.55 6.00 2.53
C PRO A 146 6.97 5.95 1.11
N ASP A 147 7.37 6.91 0.27
CA ASP A 147 7.06 6.95 -1.16
C ASP A 147 7.81 5.84 -1.91
N LEU A 148 9.04 5.55 -1.51
CA LEU A 148 9.85 4.49 -2.12
C LEU A 148 10.43 3.59 -1.02
N VAL A 149 10.36 2.29 -1.25
CA VAL A 149 11.17 1.31 -0.54
C VAL A 149 12.01 0.59 -1.58
N ASP A 150 13.32 0.75 -1.50
CA ASP A 150 14.28 0.14 -2.41
C ASP A 150 15.13 -0.87 -1.62
N TYR A 151 14.83 -2.15 -1.79
CA TYR A 151 15.59 -3.24 -1.17
C TYR A 151 16.52 -3.87 -2.22
N PRO A 152 17.83 -3.64 -2.13
CA PRO A 152 18.80 -4.07 -3.14
C PRO A 152 19.29 -5.51 -2.94
N TRP A 153 18.99 -6.17 -1.80
CA TRP A 153 19.42 -7.53 -1.43
C TRP A 153 20.94 -7.78 -1.27
N PHE A 154 21.81 -6.93 -1.84
CA PHE A 154 23.26 -7.04 -1.68
C PHE A 154 23.71 -6.70 -0.24
N ASP A 155 24.64 -7.49 0.32
CA ASP A 155 25.09 -7.46 1.73
C ASP A 155 25.63 -6.08 2.17
N ASP A 156 26.17 -5.34 1.23
CA ASP A 156 26.88 -4.07 1.40
C ASP A 156 26.04 -2.85 0.96
N MET A 157 24.80 -3.06 0.48
CA MET A 157 23.90 -1.98 0.10
C MET A 157 22.70 -1.89 1.06
N PRO A 158 22.52 -0.76 1.78
CA PRO A 158 21.40 -0.61 2.70
C PRO A 158 20.08 -0.49 1.94
N THR A 159 18.99 -1.01 2.54
CA THR A 159 17.63 -0.69 2.10
C THR A 159 17.39 0.81 2.22
N ARG A 160 16.84 1.42 1.17
CA ARG A 160 16.49 2.84 1.17
C ARG A 160 14.99 2.99 1.35
N LEU A 161 14.60 3.70 2.40
CA LEU A 161 13.27 4.26 2.55
C LEU A 161 13.35 5.72 2.15
N VAL A 162 12.52 6.15 1.20
CA VAL A 162 12.56 7.52 0.67
C VAL A 162 11.22 8.19 0.88
N TRP A 163 11.32 9.41 1.41
CA TRP A 163 10.20 10.32 1.64
C TRP A 163 10.37 11.50 0.69
N PHE A 164 9.50 11.64 -0.29
CA PHE A 164 9.51 12.83 -1.13
C PHE A 164 8.92 13.98 -0.31
N GLY A 165 9.76 14.91 0.13
CA GLY A 165 9.35 15.96 1.06
C GLY A 165 10.51 16.84 1.54
N GLY A 166 10.94 17.75 0.68
CA GLY A 166 11.96 18.77 1.01
C GLY A 166 12.14 19.80 -0.11
N LYS A 167 12.20 19.34 -1.37
CA LYS A 167 12.14 20.15 -2.60
C LYS A 167 11.47 19.36 -3.74
N GLN A 168 10.15 19.23 -3.69
CA GLN A 168 9.41 18.59 -4.78
C GLN A 168 8.95 19.67 -5.77
N ARG A 169 9.50 19.64 -6.99
CA ARG A 169 8.98 20.47 -8.09
C ARG A 169 7.79 19.75 -8.70
N LEU A 170 6.58 20.22 -8.39
CA LEU A 170 5.37 19.77 -9.06
C LEU A 170 5.32 20.44 -10.43
N LEU A 171 5.47 19.64 -11.48
CA LEU A 171 5.22 20.06 -12.86
C LEU A 171 3.79 19.65 -13.21
N PRO A 172 3.00 20.51 -13.87
CA PRO A 172 1.68 20.11 -14.34
C PRO A 172 1.81 18.92 -15.30
N SER A 173 0.90 17.95 -15.19
CA SER A 173 0.80 16.89 -16.21
C SER A 173 0.56 17.54 -17.57
N PRO A 174 1.20 17.05 -18.66
CA PRO A 174 0.84 17.48 -20.00
C PRO A 174 -0.66 17.27 -20.20
N SER A 175 -1.35 18.28 -20.71
CA SER A 175 -2.75 18.13 -21.13
C SER A 175 -2.76 17.25 -22.37
N TYR A 176 -2.86 15.93 -22.20
CA TYR A 176 -3.19 15.03 -23.29
C TYR A 176 -4.65 15.28 -23.62
N ARG A 177 -4.92 16.17 -24.59
CA ARG A 177 -6.24 16.27 -25.19
C ARG A 177 -6.52 14.91 -25.84
N VAL A 178 -7.59 14.25 -25.38
CA VAL A 178 -8.22 13.16 -26.13
C VAL A 178 -8.74 13.82 -27.40
N LEU A 179 -8.10 13.53 -28.54
CA LEU A 179 -8.62 13.84 -29.86
C LEU A 179 -9.66 12.78 -30.23
#